data_AF-A0A6A5HM75-F1
#
_entry.id   AF-A0A6A5HM75-F1
#
_cell.length_a   1.000
_cell.length_b   1.000
_cell.length_c   1.000
_cell.angle_alpha   90.00
_cell.angle_beta   90.00
_cell.angle_gamma   90.00
#
_symmetry.space_group_name_H-M   'P 1'
#
loop_
_entity.id
_entity.type
_entity.pdbx_description
1 polymer ?
#
loop_
_entity_poly.entity_id
_entity_poly.type
_entity_poly.pdbx_seq_one_letter_code
_entity_poly.pdbx_strand_id
1 'polypeptide(L)'
;MLIKTPRQLSDLSDLLNYTSIMGFDYGLKDRYDVTADWTPAGMKLLKNDKVIQRFDDDKRFGVDEMMIMTLYENYLGLDGQMESNCVKEREDKLTRLNYWNLNQPDGVYQDCKSNWLRHSLCVFGVEYLKEISESPMVLANKVVEDFDFGTVLCVREMMKNGKTGKNPDTDWLASNFPQFREMQMKANETFVRGSFEC
;
A
#
# COMPACT_ATOMS: atom_id res chain seq x y z
N MET A 1 -3.20 -10.12 7.99
CA MET A 1 -2.85 -10.26 9.42
C MET A 1 -2.04 -9.04 9.85
N LEU A 2 -2.35 -8.42 10.99
CA LEU A 2 -1.50 -7.35 11.54
C LEU A 2 -0.13 -7.92 11.94
N ILE A 3 0.94 -7.17 11.69
CA ILE A 3 2.31 -7.55 12.10
C ILE A 3 3.01 -6.46 12.93
N LYS A 4 2.26 -5.41 13.33
CA LYS A 4 2.69 -4.36 14.25
C LYS A 4 1.90 -4.40 15.54
N THR A 5 2.55 -4.06 16.64
CA THR A 5 1.88 -3.80 17.92
C THR A 5 1.11 -2.47 17.89
N PRO A 6 0.12 -2.26 18.78
CA PRO A 6 -0.57 -0.97 18.87
C PRO A 6 0.36 0.22 19.10
N ARG A 7 1.43 0.05 19.89
CA ARG A 7 2.42 1.09 20.12
C ARG A 7 3.18 1.43 18.84
N GLN A 8 3.65 0.41 18.12
CA GLN A 8 4.29 0.60 16.82
C GLN A 8 3.37 1.32 15.81
N LEU A 9 2.07 1.01 15.80
CA LEU A 9 1.11 1.71 14.95
C LEU A 9 0.94 3.17 15.35
N SER A 10 0.91 3.47 16.65
CA SER A 10 0.88 4.85 17.15
C SER A 10 2.13 5.61 16.74
N ASP A 11 3.31 5.05 17.02
CA ASP A 11 4.60 5.66 16.68
C ASP A 11 4.71 5.91 15.16
N LEU A 12 4.22 4.98 14.34
CA LEU A 12 4.17 5.14 12.89
C LEU A 12 3.17 6.23 12.46
N SER A 13 2.00 6.30 13.09
CA SER A 13 1.01 7.34 12.81
C SER A 13 1.56 8.73 13.13
N ASP A 14 2.24 8.88 14.27
CA ASP A 14 2.89 10.13 14.68
C ASP A 14 4.01 10.51 13.70
N LEU A 15 4.80 9.53 13.28
CA LEU A 15 5.87 9.72 12.29
C LEU A 15 5.32 10.19 10.94
N LEU A 16 4.21 9.58 10.48
CA LEU A 16 3.57 9.95 9.22
C LEU A 16 2.93 11.33 9.28
N ASN A 17 2.49 11.80 10.45
CA ASN A 17 1.95 13.15 10.66
C ASN A 17 0.93 13.57 9.57
N TYR A 18 -0.17 12.82 9.47
CA TYR A 18 -1.22 12.99 8.45
C TYR A 18 -0.80 12.72 6.99
N THR A 19 0.43 12.26 6.75
CA THR A 19 0.84 11.79 5.43
C THR A 19 0.21 10.44 5.13
N SER A 20 -0.61 10.40 4.08
CA SER A 20 -1.12 9.16 3.55
C SER A 20 -0.04 8.48 2.70
N ILE A 21 0.36 7.26 3.07
CA ILE A 21 1.22 6.40 2.25
C ILE A 21 0.38 5.23 1.76
N MET A 22 0.11 5.22 0.46
CA MET A 22 -0.61 4.13 -0.20
C MET A 22 0.28 3.46 -1.24
N GLY A 23 0.16 2.12 -1.28
CA GLY A 23 0.83 1.27 -2.23
C GLY A 23 0.42 1.57 -3.66
N PHE A 24 1.38 1.93 -4.52
CA PHE A 24 1.16 1.96 -5.95
C PHE A 24 1.33 0.55 -6.54
N ASP A 25 0.33 0.15 -7.32
CA ASP A 25 0.42 -0.95 -8.26
C ASP A 25 -0.29 -0.47 -9.53
N TYR A 26 0.25 -0.78 -10.71
CA TYR A 26 -0.19 -0.17 -11.96
C TYR A 26 -1.71 -0.19 -12.11
N GLY A 27 -2.30 0.99 -12.34
CA GLY A 27 -3.67 1.07 -12.82
C GLY A 27 -3.77 0.41 -14.19
N LEU A 28 -4.38 -0.77 -14.26
CA LEU A 28 -4.61 -1.49 -15.51
C LEU A 28 -5.61 -0.70 -16.37
N LYS A 29 -5.11 -0.08 -17.44
CA LYS A 29 -5.86 0.90 -18.27
C LYS A 29 -7.15 0.32 -18.84
N ASP A 30 -7.18 -0.98 -19.13
CA ASP A 30 -8.33 -1.74 -19.61
C ASP A 30 -9.47 -1.84 -18.59
N ARG A 31 -9.21 -1.53 -17.32
CA ARG A 31 -10.23 -1.48 -16.26
C ARG A 31 -10.86 -0.09 -16.10
N TYR A 32 -10.23 0.96 -16.61
CA TYR A 32 -10.70 2.35 -16.50
C TYR A 32 -11.76 2.70 -17.55
N ASP A 33 -12.60 3.69 -17.23
CA ASP A 33 -13.43 4.36 -18.24
C ASP A 33 -12.56 5.12 -19.23
N VAL A 34 -12.33 4.55 -20.41
CA VAL A 34 -11.51 5.19 -21.44
C VAL A 34 -12.17 6.45 -22.03
N THR A 35 -13.45 6.68 -21.78
CA THR A 35 -14.19 7.86 -22.26
C THR A 35 -14.21 9.03 -21.26
N ALA A 36 -13.78 8.77 -20.02
CA ALA A 36 -13.73 9.77 -18.97
C ALA A 36 -12.42 10.56 -19.00
N ASP A 37 -12.53 11.86 -18.73
CA ASP A 37 -11.37 12.68 -18.40
C ASP A 37 -10.94 12.43 -16.94
N TRP A 38 -9.88 11.64 -16.78
CA TRP A 38 -9.25 11.30 -15.50
C TRP A 38 -8.15 12.28 -15.09
N THR A 39 -7.94 13.38 -15.83
CA THR A 39 -6.97 14.40 -15.44
C THR A 39 -7.43 15.13 -14.17
N PRO A 40 -6.53 15.83 -13.46
CA PRO A 40 -6.92 16.69 -12.33
C PRO A 40 -7.99 17.72 -12.70
N ALA A 41 -7.99 18.22 -13.94
CA ALA A 41 -9.01 19.15 -14.43
C ALA A 41 -10.37 18.44 -14.61
N GLY A 42 -10.38 17.29 -15.28
CA GLY A 42 -11.57 16.44 -15.45
C GLY A 42 -12.17 16.04 -14.11
N MET A 43 -11.34 15.65 -13.15
CA MET A 43 -11.82 15.22 -11.83
C MET A 43 -12.25 16.36 -10.91
N LYS A 44 -11.72 17.57 -11.05
CA LYS A 44 -12.27 18.74 -10.34
C LYS A 44 -13.65 19.15 -10.87
N LEU A 45 -13.93 18.91 -12.15
CA LEU A 45 -15.26 19.15 -12.74
C LEU A 45 -16.28 18.10 -12.30
N LEU A 46 -15.82 16.91 -11.97
CA LEU A 46 -16.61 15.88 -11.31
C LEU A 46 -16.71 16.25 -9.82
N LYS A 47 -17.82 16.83 -9.39
CA LYS A 47 -18.15 16.88 -7.95
C LYS A 47 -17.89 15.49 -7.33
N ASN A 48 -17.34 15.40 -6.12
CA ASN A 48 -16.91 14.15 -5.50
C ASN A 48 -17.89 12.97 -5.69
N ASP A 49 -19.20 13.23 -5.57
CA ASP A 49 -20.26 12.23 -5.75
C ASP A 49 -20.26 11.60 -7.16
N LYS A 50 -19.87 12.36 -8.19
CA LYS A 50 -19.77 11.91 -9.59
C LYS A 50 -18.50 11.11 -9.88
N VAL A 51 -17.42 11.33 -9.12
CA VAL A 51 -16.19 10.51 -9.25
C VAL A 51 -16.47 9.10 -8.75
N ILE A 52 -17.10 8.99 -7.58
CA ILE A 52 -17.49 7.70 -6.99
C ILE A 52 -18.45 6.94 -7.92
N GLN A 53 -19.43 7.63 -8.51
CA GLN A 53 -20.35 7.01 -9.48
C GLN A 53 -19.67 6.42 -10.72
N ARG A 54 -18.48 6.91 -11.12
CA ARG A 54 -17.74 6.31 -12.25
C ARG A 54 -17.03 5.02 -11.86
N PHE A 55 -16.75 4.85 -10.58
CA PHE A 55 -16.21 3.63 -10.02
C PHE A 55 -17.32 2.63 -9.65
N ASP A 56 -18.53 3.12 -9.38
CA ASP A 56 -19.74 2.33 -9.13
C ASP A 56 -20.39 1.81 -10.44
N ASP A 57 -19.59 1.11 -11.25
CA ASP A 57 -20.00 0.45 -12.50
C ASP A 57 -19.86 -1.07 -12.31
N ASP A 58 -20.99 -1.79 -12.31
CA ASP A 58 -21.07 -3.24 -12.11
C ASP A 58 -20.39 -4.05 -13.23
N LYS A 59 -20.07 -3.41 -14.35
CA LYS A 59 -19.34 -4.01 -15.47
C LYS A 59 -17.83 -3.92 -15.31
N ARG A 60 -17.33 -3.15 -14.34
CA ARG A 60 -15.90 -2.98 -14.06
C ARG A 60 -15.51 -3.81 -12.84
N PHE A 61 -14.28 -4.32 -12.86
CA PHE A 61 -13.74 -5.16 -11.80
C PHE A 61 -12.47 -4.53 -11.22
N GLY A 62 -12.16 -4.84 -9.96
CA GLY A 62 -11.00 -4.27 -9.26
C GLY A 62 -11.13 -2.76 -9.00
N VAL A 63 -12.35 -2.28 -8.78
CA VAL A 63 -12.65 -0.88 -8.48
C VAL A 63 -11.86 -0.38 -7.27
N ASP A 64 -11.71 -1.23 -6.25
CA ASP A 64 -10.92 -0.96 -5.05
C ASP A 64 -9.42 -0.80 -5.33
N GLU A 65 -8.90 -1.46 -6.38
CA GLU A 65 -7.51 -1.31 -6.86
C GLU A 65 -7.30 -0.03 -7.68
N MET A 66 -8.37 0.64 -8.12
CA MET A 66 -8.31 1.82 -8.98
C MET A 66 -8.73 3.11 -8.27
N MET A 67 -9.82 3.10 -7.51
CA MET A 67 -10.47 4.29 -6.97
C MET A 67 -9.56 5.05 -6.02
N ILE A 68 -9.02 4.35 -5.02
CA ILE A 68 -8.19 4.97 -3.99
C ILE A 68 -6.90 5.56 -4.59
N MET A 69 -6.30 4.85 -5.54
CA MET A 69 -5.12 5.31 -6.27
C MET A 69 -5.44 6.53 -7.13
N THR A 70 -6.54 6.50 -7.87
CA THR A 70 -6.98 7.62 -8.70
C THR A 70 -7.19 8.89 -7.89
N LEU A 71 -7.84 8.76 -6.73
CA LEU A 71 -8.02 9.88 -5.81
C LEU A 71 -6.67 10.39 -5.31
N TYR A 72 -5.73 9.50 -5.00
CA TYR A 72 -4.41 9.88 -4.48
C TYR A 72 -3.52 10.59 -5.52
N GLU A 73 -3.53 10.14 -6.78
CA GLU A 73 -2.58 10.58 -7.83
C GLU A 73 -2.90 11.92 -8.49
N ASN A 74 -4.16 12.31 -8.48
CA ASN A 74 -4.63 13.40 -9.33
C ASN A 74 -4.74 14.75 -8.62
N TYR A 75 -3.94 14.94 -7.56
CA TYR A 75 -3.83 16.16 -6.76
C TYR A 75 -5.09 17.04 -6.79
N LEU A 76 -6.15 16.51 -6.16
CA LEU A 76 -7.44 17.17 -6.01
C LEU A 76 -7.40 18.30 -4.96
N GLY A 77 -6.30 18.42 -4.24
CA GLY A 77 -6.13 19.36 -3.13
C GLY A 77 -6.62 18.79 -1.79
N LEU A 78 -6.70 17.46 -1.67
CA LEU A 78 -6.91 16.79 -0.39
C LEU A 78 -5.59 16.65 0.36
N ASP A 79 -5.65 16.74 1.68
CA ASP A 79 -4.48 16.54 2.54
C ASP A 79 -3.86 15.16 2.33
N GLY A 80 -2.52 15.12 2.27
CA GLY A 80 -1.78 13.89 2.03
C GLY A 80 -1.74 13.40 0.58
N GLN A 81 -2.31 14.14 -0.39
CA GLN A 81 -2.10 13.87 -1.82
C GLN A 81 -0.75 14.39 -2.31
N MET A 82 -0.20 13.67 -3.27
CA MET A 82 1.06 13.99 -3.94
C MET A 82 0.81 14.70 -5.28
N GLU A 83 1.73 15.55 -5.72
CA GLU A 83 1.65 16.13 -7.08
C GLU A 83 1.75 15.03 -8.16
N SER A 84 0.99 15.19 -9.24
CA SER A 84 0.82 14.17 -10.29
C SER A 84 2.11 13.83 -11.05
N ASN A 85 3.16 14.64 -10.94
CA ASN A 85 4.46 14.40 -11.55
C ASN A 85 5.30 13.32 -10.82
N CYS A 86 4.90 12.92 -9.61
CA CYS A 86 5.58 11.89 -8.82
C CYS A 86 4.99 10.47 -8.98
N VAL A 87 4.11 10.26 -9.95
CA VAL A 87 3.35 9.02 -10.18
C VAL A 87 4.09 8.05 -11.13
N LYS A 88 5.43 8.03 -11.10
CA LYS A 88 6.20 7.03 -11.87
C LYS A 88 6.11 5.66 -11.19
N GLU A 89 6.34 4.59 -11.96
CA GLU A 89 6.35 3.20 -11.48
C GLU A 89 7.21 3.05 -10.23
N ARG A 90 6.59 2.72 -9.10
CA ARG A 90 7.27 2.54 -7.82
C ARG A 90 6.66 1.41 -7.01
N GLU A 91 7.49 0.72 -6.24
CA GLU A 91 7.07 -0.24 -5.23
C GLU A 91 6.83 0.44 -3.87
N ASP A 92 6.04 1.51 -3.85
CA ASP A 92 5.83 2.34 -2.66
C ASP A 92 4.76 1.74 -1.73
N LYS A 93 4.95 0.50 -1.25
CA LYS A 93 3.99 -0.18 -0.38
C LYS A 93 4.47 -0.10 1.08
N LEU A 94 3.65 0.45 1.98
CA LEU A 94 3.85 0.36 3.44
C LEU A 94 2.74 -0.45 4.12
N THR A 95 1.58 -0.54 3.49
CA THR A 95 0.37 -1.10 4.10
C THR A 95 0.45 -2.61 4.26
N ARG A 96 1.05 -3.33 3.29
CA ARG A 96 0.95 -4.79 3.22
C ARG A 96 2.17 -5.45 2.59
N LEU A 97 2.78 -6.35 3.34
CA LEU A 97 3.72 -7.36 2.84
C LEU A 97 2.93 -8.43 2.09
N ASN A 98 3.27 -8.63 0.82
CA ASN A 98 2.79 -9.74 0.01
C ASN A 98 3.86 -10.18 -0.99
N TYR A 99 3.73 -11.42 -1.46
CA TYR A 99 4.57 -11.96 -2.53
C TYR A 99 3.67 -12.49 -3.64
N TRP A 100 3.72 -11.82 -4.78
CA TRP A 100 2.94 -12.14 -5.96
C TRP A 100 3.71 -13.07 -6.90
N ASN A 101 3.03 -14.08 -7.40
CA ASN A 101 3.48 -14.91 -8.51
C ASN A 101 2.34 -14.99 -9.52
N LEU A 102 2.32 -14.01 -10.43
CA LEU A 102 1.28 -13.87 -11.44
C LEU A 102 1.33 -15.04 -12.43
N ASN A 103 0.17 -15.37 -13.00
CA ASN A 103 0.00 -16.44 -13.99
C ASN A 103 0.32 -17.86 -13.49
N GLN A 104 0.40 -18.06 -12.18
CA GLN A 104 0.59 -19.37 -11.56
C GLN A 104 -0.74 -19.90 -10.99
N PRO A 105 -1.04 -21.20 -11.17
CA PRO A 105 -2.22 -21.82 -10.58
C PRO A 105 -2.09 -21.95 -9.05
N ASP A 106 -3.23 -22.07 -8.38
CA ASP A 106 -3.26 -22.36 -6.94
C ASP A 106 -2.68 -23.75 -6.64
N GLY A 107 -2.03 -23.87 -5.48
CA GLY A 107 -1.49 -25.13 -4.97
C GLY A 107 0.02 -25.08 -4.71
N VAL A 108 0.69 -26.22 -4.95
CA VAL A 108 2.12 -26.37 -4.67
C VAL A 108 2.95 -25.52 -5.61
N TYR A 109 3.75 -24.61 -5.05
CA TYR A 109 4.59 -23.69 -5.81
C TYR A 109 5.91 -23.43 -5.09
N GLN A 110 7.03 -23.82 -5.72
CA GLN A 110 8.34 -23.93 -5.06
C GLN A 110 8.98 -22.58 -4.72
N ASP A 111 8.62 -21.49 -5.41
CA ASP A 111 9.23 -20.18 -5.11
C ASP A 111 8.60 -19.51 -3.89
N CYS A 112 7.44 -19.98 -3.43
CA CYS A 112 6.94 -19.63 -2.11
C CYS A 112 7.68 -20.45 -1.06
N LYS A 113 8.16 -19.84 0.03
CA LYS A 113 8.86 -20.56 1.12
C LYS A 113 8.00 -21.62 1.78
N SER A 114 6.70 -21.39 1.83
CA SER A 114 5.69 -22.34 2.32
C SER A 114 5.35 -23.44 1.31
N ASN A 115 5.95 -23.39 0.11
CA ASN A 115 5.60 -24.18 -1.06
C ASN A 115 4.13 -24.08 -1.49
N TRP A 116 3.41 -23.01 -1.11
CA TRP A 116 1.99 -22.89 -1.40
C TRP A 116 1.57 -21.51 -1.90
N LEU A 117 0.82 -21.51 -2.99
CA LEU A 117 0.28 -20.35 -3.65
C LEU A 117 -1.26 -20.41 -3.66
N ARG A 118 -1.91 -19.28 -3.43
CA ARG A 118 -3.37 -19.14 -3.54
C ARG A 118 -3.74 -17.77 -4.10
N HIS A 119 -4.48 -17.75 -5.19
CA HIS A 119 -4.85 -16.56 -5.98
C HIS A 119 -3.61 -15.73 -6.34
N SER A 120 -2.58 -16.38 -6.90
CA SER A 120 -1.31 -15.75 -7.28
C SER A 120 -0.52 -15.11 -6.13
N LEU A 121 -0.84 -15.43 -4.87
CA LEU A 121 -0.16 -14.95 -3.68
C LEU A 121 0.44 -16.09 -2.88
N CYS A 122 1.68 -15.94 -2.41
CA CYS A 122 2.24 -16.89 -1.44
C CYS A 122 1.43 -16.87 -0.14
N VAL A 123 1.08 -18.05 0.35
CA VAL A 123 0.46 -18.21 1.66
C VAL A 123 1.56 -18.33 2.71
N PHE A 124 1.54 -17.48 3.72
CA PHE A 124 2.59 -17.42 4.73
C PHE A 124 2.37 -18.50 5.79
N GLY A 125 3.33 -19.42 5.86
CA GLY A 125 3.54 -20.35 6.97
C GLY A 125 4.63 -19.84 7.94
N VAL A 126 4.97 -20.65 8.93
CA VAL A 126 6.02 -20.34 9.92
C VAL A 126 7.40 -20.10 9.30
N GLU A 127 7.61 -20.53 8.06
CA GLU A 127 8.83 -20.29 7.28
C GLU A 127 9.07 -18.80 6.99
N TYR A 128 8.01 -17.98 7.05
CA TYR A 128 8.07 -16.52 6.82
C TYR A 128 8.23 -15.69 8.09
N LEU A 129 8.35 -16.30 9.28
CA LEU A 129 8.41 -15.54 10.55
C LEU A 129 9.59 -14.56 10.60
N LYS A 130 10.72 -14.89 9.97
CA LYS A 130 11.88 -13.98 9.88
C LYS A 130 11.51 -12.73 9.07
N GLU A 131 10.99 -12.88 7.86
CA GLU A 131 10.57 -11.75 7.04
C GLU A 131 9.48 -10.92 7.71
N ILE A 132 8.51 -11.57 8.35
CA ILE A 132 7.48 -10.87 9.12
C ILE A 132 8.10 -10.03 10.25
N SER A 133 9.10 -10.56 10.95
CA SER A 133 9.79 -9.85 12.03
C SER A 133 10.62 -8.65 11.56
N GLU A 134 11.15 -8.72 10.34
CA GLU A 134 12.03 -7.70 9.77
C GLU A 134 11.26 -6.67 8.91
N SER A 135 10.02 -6.98 8.52
CA SER A 135 9.27 -6.18 7.57
C SER A 135 8.89 -4.78 8.10
N PRO A 136 9.05 -3.73 7.27
CA PRO A 136 8.54 -2.38 7.59
C PRO A 136 7.01 -2.30 7.50
N MET A 137 6.37 -3.26 6.85
CA MET A 137 4.95 -3.22 6.52
C MET A 137 4.04 -3.30 7.76
N VAL A 138 2.82 -2.78 7.62
CA VAL A 138 1.80 -2.82 8.67
C VAL A 138 1.11 -4.19 8.76
N LEU A 139 0.80 -4.77 7.60
CA LEU A 139 0.09 -6.04 7.46
C LEU A 139 0.95 -7.07 6.72
N ALA A 140 0.66 -8.34 6.92
CA ALA A 140 1.12 -9.45 6.11
C ALA A 140 -0.06 -10.16 5.42
N ASN A 141 0.13 -10.55 4.16
CA ASN A 141 -0.84 -11.23 3.32
C ASN A 141 -0.15 -12.16 2.30
N LYS A 142 -0.58 -13.41 2.11
CA LYS A 142 -1.82 -14.02 2.63
C LYS A 142 -1.52 -14.97 3.79
N VAL A 143 -2.30 -14.91 4.86
CA VAL A 143 -2.27 -15.90 5.96
C VAL A 143 -3.60 -16.61 5.95
N VAL A 144 -3.59 -17.94 6.07
CA VAL A 144 -4.80 -18.79 6.06
C VAL A 144 -4.71 -19.73 7.25
N GLU A 145 -5.68 -19.68 8.17
CA GLU A 145 -5.64 -20.50 9.39
C GLU A 145 -5.56 -22.01 9.10
N ASP A 146 -6.31 -22.48 8.12
CA ASP A 146 -6.35 -23.90 7.74
C ASP A 146 -5.06 -24.38 7.07
N PHE A 147 -4.24 -23.45 6.56
CA PHE A 147 -2.93 -23.77 5.98
C PHE A 147 -1.87 -23.91 7.08
N ASP A 148 -1.73 -22.88 7.91
CA ASP A 148 -0.78 -22.88 9.02
C ASP A 148 -1.22 -21.91 10.13
N PHE A 149 -1.99 -22.43 11.08
CA PHE A 149 -2.39 -21.68 12.28
C PHE A 149 -1.20 -21.36 13.21
N GLY A 150 -0.09 -22.10 13.11
CA GLY A 150 1.13 -21.86 13.86
C GLY A 150 1.71 -20.47 13.56
N THR A 151 1.61 -20.01 12.31
CA THR A 151 1.99 -18.64 11.92
C THR A 151 1.27 -17.58 12.74
N VAL A 152 -0.06 -17.73 12.91
CA VAL A 152 -0.88 -16.78 13.67
C VAL A 152 -0.47 -16.77 15.16
N LEU A 153 -0.24 -17.94 15.74
CA LEU A 153 0.20 -18.07 17.13
C LEU A 153 1.60 -17.47 17.34
N CYS A 154 2.55 -17.80 16.47
CA CYS A 154 3.92 -17.29 16.55
C CYS A 154 3.96 -15.77 16.41
N VAL A 155 3.26 -15.18 15.44
CA VAL A 155 3.23 -13.72 15.28
C VAL A 155 2.58 -13.04 16.48
N ARG A 156 1.52 -13.63 17.05
CA ARG A 156 0.92 -13.12 18.29
C ARG A 156 1.91 -13.13 19.45
N GLU A 157 2.70 -14.19 19.62
CA GLU A 157 3.74 -14.24 20.66
C GLU A 157 4.90 -13.28 20.36
N MET A 158 5.27 -13.09 19.09
CA MET A 158 6.27 -12.10 18.68
C MET A 158 5.81 -10.67 18.99
N MET A 159 4.53 -10.35 18.78
CA MET A 159 3.94 -9.07 19.17
C MET A 159 4.07 -8.82 20.67
N LYS A 160 3.72 -9.82 21.51
CA LYS A 160 3.85 -9.71 22.97
C LYS A 160 5.29 -9.45 23.41
N ASN A 161 6.25 -10.04 22.71
CA ASN A 161 7.68 -9.94 23.04
C ASN A 161 8.41 -8.81 22.30
N GLY A 162 7.71 -7.95 21.54
CA GLY A 162 8.32 -6.85 20.79
C GLY A 162 9.26 -7.30 19.66
N LYS A 163 9.07 -8.51 19.12
CA LYS A 163 9.90 -9.12 18.05
C LYS A 163 9.16 -9.21 16.71
N THR A 164 8.04 -8.51 16.57
CA THR A 164 7.28 -8.44 15.32
C THR A 164 7.76 -7.26 14.46
N GLY A 165 7.38 -7.24 13.19
CA GLY A 165 7.80 -6.29 12.15
C GLY A 165 8.31 -4.93 12.64
N LYS A 166 9.43 -4.45 12.10
CA LYS A 166 10.11 -3.22 12.52
C LYS A 166 9.41 -1.96 11.99
N ASN A 167 9.29 -0.91 12.79
CA ASN A 167 8.86 0.37 12.23
C ASN A 167 9.96 0.91 11.32
N PRO A 168 9.60 1.49 10.16
CA PRO A 168 10.55 2.25 9.38
C PRO A 168 10.95 3.52 10.14
N ASP A 169 12.16 4.00 9.88
CA ASP A 169 12.61 5.31 10.35
C ASP A 169 12.34 6.41 9.32
N THR A 170 12.58 7.65 9.72
CA THR A 170 12.40 8.83 8.87
C THR A 170 13.23 8.77 7.60
N ASP A 171 14.45 8.24 7.66
CA ASP A 171 15.36 8.19 6.51
C ASP A 171 14.88 7.17 5.47
N TRP A 172 14.43 6.00 5.93
CA TRP A 172 13.82 4.99 5.08
C TRP A 172 12.51 5.52 4.47
N LEU A 173 11.66 6.17 5.25
CA LEU A 173 10.43 6.77 4.73
C LEU A 173 10.72 7.86 3.69
N ALA A 174 11.65 8.76 3.97
CA ALA A 174 12.05 9.80 3.04
C ALA A 174 12.66 9.22 1.76
N SER A 175 13.45 8.16 1.85
CA SER A 175 14.09 7.52 0.70
C SER A 175 13.09 6.78 -0.19
N ASN A 176 12.12 6.09 0.41
CA ASN A 176 11.20 5.21 -0.32
C ASN A 176 9.87 5.88 -0.67
N PHE A 177 9.47 6.98 -0.01
CA PHE A 177 8.15 7.59 -0.22
C PHE A 177 8.28 9.09 -0.45
N PRO A 178 8.27 9.55 -1.71
CA PRO A 178 8.34 10.98 -2.02
C PRO A 178 7.20 11.80 -1.41
N GLN A 179 6.01 11.22 -1.22
CA GLN A 179 4.94 11.86 -0.47
C GLN A 179 5.32 12.23 0.97
N PHE A 180 6.15 11.41 1.62
CA PHE A 180 6.64 11.69 2.96
C PHE A 180 7.57 12.89 2.96
N ARG A 181 8.51 12.96 1.99
CA ARG A 181 9.38 14.13 1.81
C ARG A 181 8.57 15.39 1.48
N GLU A 182 7.60 15.28 0.57
CA GLU A 182 6.76 16.40 0.15
C GLU A 182 6.00 17.01 1.34
N MET A 183 5.37 16.16 2.16
CA MET A 183 4.64 16.59 3.34
C MET A 183 5.55 17.19 4.41
N GLN A 184 6.76 16.65 4.59
CA GLN A 184 7.77 17.28 5.45
C GLN A 184 8.16 18.68 4.96
N MET A 185 8.36 18.87 3.66
CA MET A 185 8.66 20.20 3.09
C MET A 185 7.49 21.16 3.24
N LYS A 186 6.24 20.69 3.07
CA LYS A 186 5.03 21.50 3.28
C LYS A 186 4.90 21.93 4.75
N ALA A 187 5.10 21.00 5.69
CA ALA A 187 5.06 21.29 7.12
C ALA A 187 6.14 22.28 7.57
N ASN A 188 7.30 22.26 6.92
CA ASN A 188 8.41 23.18 7.19
C ASN A 188 8.35 24.49 6.38
N GLU A 189 7.29 24.72 5.61
CA GLU A 189 7.13 25.89 4.73
C GLU A 189 8.25 26.06 3.68
N THR A 190 8.94 24.96 3.33
CA THR A 190 10.02 24.94 2.32
C THR A 190 9.58 24.37 0.98
N PHE A 191 8.33 23.89 0.89
CA PHE A 191 7.78 23.34 -0.34
C PHE A 191 7.57 24.43 -1.40
N VAL A 192 8.22 24.26 -2.55
CA VAL A 192 8.02 25.09 -3.74
C VAL A 192 7.40 24.23 -4.83
N ARG A 193 6.21 24.64 -5.28
CA ARG A 193 5.46 23.93 -6.31
C ARG A 193 6.24 23.89 -7.62
N GLY A 194 6.30 22.72 -8.25
CA GLY A 194 6.98 22.53 -9.54
C GLY A 194 8.50 22.37 -9.46
N SER A 195 9.10 22.51 -8.27
CA SER A 195 10.54 22.22 -8.06
C SER A 195 10.78 20.98 -7.19
N PHE A 196 9.72 20.28 -6.77
CA PHE A 196 9.85 19.07 -5.98
C PHE A 196 10.35 17.91 -6.84
N GLU A 197 11.47 17.32 -6.43
CA GLU A 197 12.05 16.15 -7.07
C GLU A 197 11.49 14.85 -6.49
N CYS A 198 10.76 14.17 -7.36
CA CYS A 198 10.28 12.81 -7.25
C CYS A 198 11.47 11.86 -7.45
#